data_AF-A0A350M2Y3-F1
#
_entry.id   AF-A0A350M2Y3-F1
#
_cell.length_a   1.000
_cell.length_b   1.000
_cell.length_c   1.000
_cell.angle_alpha   90.00
_cell.angle_beta   90.00
_cell.angle_gamma   90.00
#
_symmetry.space_group_name_H-M   'P 1'
#
loop_
_entity.id
_entity.type
_entity.pdbx_description
1 polymer ?
#
loop_
_entity_poly.entity_id
_entity_poly.type
_entity_poly.pdbx_seq_one_letter_code
_entity_poly.pdbx_strand_id
1 'polypeptide(L)'
;VDVVEVNTQDKSVVLRIDSKRYTYKVKDRFDNLLEQLGMNGIGSGKVSEVKAPMPGLVLDVLVNRGDKVSMDQPLLILEAMKME
;
A
#
# COMPACT_ATOMS: atom_id res chain seq x y z
N VAL A 1 -28.21 -0.88 -8.51
CA VAL A 1 -26.92 -1.07 -7.79
C VAL A 1 -25.98 -1.69 -8.79
N ASP A 2 -24.93 -0.96 -9.16
CA ASP A 2 -23.99 -1.41 -10.19
C ASP A 2 -22.63 -1.67 -9.55
N VAL A 3 -21.99 -2.77 -9.95
CA VAL A 3 -20.59 -3.02 -9.58
C VAL A 3 -19.71 -2.19 -10.53
N VAL A 4 -19.00 -1.22 -9.99
CA VAL A 4 -18.14 -0.31 -10.77
C VAL A 4 -16.76 -0.92 -10.95
N GLU A 5 -16.23 -1.54 -9.90
CA GLU A 5 -14.85 -2.05 -9.90
C GLU A 5 -14.70 -3.19 -8.90
N VAL A 6 -14.01 -4.25 -9.31
CA VAL A 6 -13.68 -5.39 -8.46
C VAL A 6 -12.16 -5.54 -8.47
N ASN A 7 -11.54 -5.24 -7.33
CA ASN A 7 -10.12 -5.46 -7.13
C ASN A 7 -9.93 -6.76 -6.33
N THR A 8 -9.55 -7.82 -7.04
CA THR A 8 -9.33 -9.15 -6.49
C THR A 8 -8.07 -9.27 -5.65
N GLN A 9 -7.08 -8.39 -5.84
CA GLN A 9 -5.84 -8.37 -5.03
C GLN A 9 -6.05 -7.71 -3.67
N ASP A 10 -6.78 -6.60 -3.63
CA ASP A 10 -7.14 -5.87 -2.39
C ASP A 10 -8.43 -6.40 -1.74
N LYS A 11 -9.01 -7.47 -2.30
CA LYS A 11 -10.35 -8.01 -1.98
C LYS A 11 -11.38 -6.90 -1.76
N SER A 12 -11.43 -5.92 -2.65
CA SER A 12 -12.32 -4.76 -2.51
C SER A 12 -13.22 -4.58 -3.71
N VAL A 13 -14.45 -4.17 -3.45
CA VAL A 13 -15.48 -3.95 -4.45
C VAL A 13 -16.02 -2.54 -4.30
N VAL A 14 -16.07 -1.82 -5.40
CA VAL A 14 -16.70 -0.50 -5.49
C VAL A 14 -18.09 -0.68 -6.07
N LEU A 15 -19.10 -0.40 -5.26
CA LEU A 15 -20.51 -0.41 -5.62
C LEU A 15 -20.97 1.01 -5.92
N ARG A 16 -21.80 1.20 -6.93
CA ARG A 16 -22.51 2.45 -7.19
C ARG A 16 -24.00 2.27 -6.88
N ILE A 17 -24.49 3.07 -5.94
CA ILE A 17 -25.89 3.11 -5.51
C ILE A 17 -26.32 4.58 -5.55
N ASP A 18 -27.39 4.89 -6.28
CA ASP A 18 -27.96 6.25 -6.42
C ASP A 18 -26.93 7.34 -6.72
N SER A 19 -26.08 7.09 -7.72
CA SER A 19 -24.96 7.97 -8.14
C SER A 19 -23.82 8.14 -7.13
N LYS A 20 -23.86 7.47 -5.99
CA LYS A 20 -22.81 7.49 -4.95
C LYS A 20 -22.00 6.20 -4.97
N ARG A 21 -20.67 6.33 -4.90
CA ARG A 21 -19.73 5.19 -4.88
C ARG A 21 -19.46 4.77 -3.43
N TYR A 22 -19.52 3.46 -3.18
CA TYR A 22 -19.28 2.84 -1.91
C TYR A 22 -18.22 1.74 -2.07
N THR A 23 -17.11 1.89 -1.36
CA THR A 23 -16.03 0.89 -1.36
C THR A 23 -16.20 -0.03 -0.18
N TYR A 24 -16.31 -1.33 -0.44
CA TYR A 24 -16.40 -2.38 0.58
C TYR A 24 -15.26 -3.37 0.42
N LYS A 25 -14.64 -3.75 1.56
CA LYS A 25 -13.71 -4.87 1.61
C LYS A 25 -14.48 -6.16 1.85
N VAL A 26 -14.24 -7.14 1.00
CA VAL A 26 -14.80 -8.48 1.10
C VAL A 26 -13.83 -9.30 1.93
N LYS A 27 -14.27 -9.75 3.10
CA LYS A 27 -13.52 -10.69 3.95
C LYS A 27 -14.02 -12.10 3.69
N ASP A 28 -13.12 -13.06 3.61
CA ASP A 28 -13.45 -14.48 3.57
C ASP A 28 -13.24 -15.15 4.95
N ARG A 29 -13.49 -16.47 5.01
CA ARG A 29 -13.33 -17.25 6.24
C ARG A 29 -11.88 -17.28 6.76
N PHE A 30 -10.90 -17.13 5.88
CA PHE A 30 -9.48 -17.12 6.22
C PHE A 30 -9.09 -15.75 6.81
N ASP A 31 -9.62 -14.65 6.27
CA ASP A 31 -9.45 -13.31 6.84
C ASP A 31 -10.01 -13.24 8.28
N ASN A 32 -11.19 -13.84 8.51
CA ASN A 32 -11.77 -13.92 9.86
C ASN A 32 -10.94 -14.81 10.80
N LEU A 33 -10.39 -15.91 10.31
CA LEU A 33 -9.53 -16.79 11.10
C LEU A 33 -8.20 -16.11 11.47
N LEU A 34 -7.60 -15.35 10.54
CA LEU A 34 -6.40 -14.56 10.80
C LEU A 34 -6.64 -13.48 11.86
N GLU A 35 -7.80 -12.84 11.86
CA GLU A 35 -8.20 -11.89 12.91
C GLU A 35 -8.30 -12.58 14.28
N GLN A 36 -8.90 -13.78 14.34
CA GLN A 36 -8.99 -14.56 15.58
C GLN A 36 -7.63 -15.05 16.08
N LEU A 37 -6.69 -15.32 15.17
CA LEU A 37 -5.32 -15.70 15.50
C LEU A 37 -4.41 -14.50 15.82
N GLY A 38 -4.94 -13.26 15.81
CA GLY A 38 -4.18 -12.05 16.12
C GLY A 38 -3.18 -11.64 15.02
N MET A 39 -3.27 -12.21 13.82
CA MET A 39 -2.41 -11.92 12.68
C MET A 39 -2.97 -10.78 11.82
N ASN A 40 -3.23 -9.63 12.45
CA ASN A 40 -3.68 -8.43 11.75
C ASN A 40 -2.55 -7.84 10.90
N GLY A 41 -2.50 -8.19 9.61
CA GLY A 41 -1.65 -7.49 8.63
C GLY A 41 -0.85 -8.35 7.64
N ILE A 42 -0.99 -9.68 7.65
CA ILE A 42 -0.23 -10.55 6.74
C ILE A 42 -0.87 -10.66 5.34
N GLY A 43 -2.08 -10.11 5.14
CA GLY A 43 -2.83 -10.19 3.88
C GLY A 43 -3.02 -8.84 3.20
N SER A 44 -2.00 -8.33 2.51
CA SER A 44 -2.10 -7.56 1.26
C SER A 44 -0.70 -7.05 0.96
N GLY A 45 -0.16 -7.39 -0.20
CA GLY A 45 1.08 -6.85 -0.74
C GLY A 45 0.97 -5.35 -1.08
N LYS A 46 0.54 -4.52 -0.13
CA LYS A 46 0.88 -3.11 -0.13
C LYS A 46 2.25 -3.01 0.48
N VAL A 47 3.25 -2.88 -0.38
CA VAL A 47 4.54 -2.30 0.03
C VAL A 47 4.22 -0.84 0.41
N SER A 48 3.68 -0.64 1.61
CA SER A 48 3.46 0.67 2.21
C SER A 48 4.76 1.28 2.71
N GLU A 49 5.81 0.47 2.79
CA GLU A 49 7.10 0.82 3.32
C GLU A 49 8.18 0.41 2.32
N VAL A 50 8.84 1.40 1.73
CA VAL A 50 10.02 1.19 0.89
C VAL A 50 11.23 1.20 1.82
N LYS A 51 11.91 0.07 1.93
CA LYS A 51 13.14 -0.05 2.72
C LYS A 51 14.35 0.33 1.87
N ALA A 52 15.33 0.97 2.49
CA ALA A 52 16.59 1.28 1.81
C ALA A 52 17.30 -0.03 1.38
N PRO A 53 17.83 -0.10 0.14
CA PRO A 53 18.47 -1.31 -0.38
C PRO A 53 19.85 -1.57 0.25
N MET A 54 20.45 -0.55 0.87
CA MET A 54 21.76 -0.62 1.50
C MET A 54 21.89 0.44 2.61
N PRO A 55 22.71 0.19 3.65
CA PRO A 55 22.99 1.20 4.67
C PRO A 55 23.73 2.39 4.06
N GLY A 56 23.38 3.58 4.52
CA GLY A 56 23.90 4.84 4.01
C GLY A 56 23.42 6.04 4.81
N LEU A 57 23.91 7.22 4.46
CA LEU A 57 23.50 8.50 5.05
C LEU A 57 22.47 9.19 4.15
N VAL A 58 21.38 9.70 4.72
CA VAL A 58 20.40 10.50 3.96
C VAL A 58 20.98 11.89 3.72
N LEU A 59 21.19 12.26 2.46
CA LEU A 59 21.70 13.59 2.06
C LEU A 59 20.57 14.59 1.88
N ASP A 60 19.46 14.17 1.25
CA ASP A 60 18.34 15.06 0.96
C ASP A 60 17.02 14.29 0.79
N VAL A 61 15.91 14.97 1.07
CA VAL A 61 14.53 14.47 0.91
C VAL A 61 13.78 15.39 -0.05
N LEU A 62 13.40 14.84 -1.19
CA LEU A 62 12.89 15.60 -2.34
C LEU A 62 11.35 15.74 -2.35
N VAL A 63 10.67 15.21 -1.34
CA VAL A 63 9.21 15.14 -1.26
C VAL A 63 8.69 15.46 0.13
N ASN A 64 7.45 15.94 0.20
CA ASN A 64 6.74 16.21 1.44
C ASN A 64 5.58 15.24 1.65
N ARG A 65 5.09 15.21 2.89
CA ARG A 65 3.95 14.37 3.26
C ARG A 65 2.70 14.80 2.49
N GLY A 66 2.13 13.86 1.72
CA GLY A 66 0.92 14.08 0.94
C GLY A 66 1.16 14.41 -0.53
N ASP A 67 2.41 14.53 -0.96
CA ASP A 67 2.75 14.75 -2.35
C ASP A 67 2.36 13.54 -3.22
N LYS A 68 1.81 13.82 -4.41
CA LYS A 68 1.58 12.80 -5.43
C LYS A 68 2.88 12.59 -6.21
N VAL A 69 3.33 11.35 -6.27
CA VAL A 69 4.58 10.97 -6.96
C VAL A 69 4.28 10.08 -8.17
N SER A 70 5.14 10.16 -9.19
CA SER A 70 5.04 9.35 -10.41
C SER A 70 6.08 8.21 -10.42
N MET A 71 5.88 7.22 -11.30
CA MET A 71 6.91 6.21 -11.57
C MET A 71 8.25 6.89 -11.93
N ASP A 72 9.35 6.32 -11.45
CA ASP A 72 10.73 6.82 -11.62
C ASP A 72 11.04 8.21 -11.04
N GLN A 73 10.13 8.79 -10.25
CA GLN A 73 10.39 10.03 -9.55
C GLN A 73 11.34 9.80 -8.36
N PRO A 74 12.45 10.55 -8.25
CA PRO A 74 13.34 10.46 -7.10
C PRO A 74 12.66 11.03 -5.85
N LEU A 75 12.73 10.30 -4.74
CA LEU A 75 12.11 10.67 -3.47
C LEU A 75 13.12 11.17 -2.43
N LEU A 76 14.31 10.57 -2.42
CA LEU A 76 15.38 10.87 -1.48
C LEU A 76 16.73 10.55 -2.11
N ILE A 77 17.78 11.18 -1.60
CA ILE A 77 19.16 10.95 -2.00
C ILE A 77 19.89 10.37 -0.80
N LEU A 78 20.53 9.22 -0.99
CA LEU A 78 21.35 8.56 0.01
C LEU A 78 22.79 8.41 -0.48
N GLU A 79 23.75 8.62 0.41
CA GLU A 79 25.14 8.24 0.19
C GLU A 79 25.35 6.81 0.68
N ALA A 80 25.67 5.92 -0.24
CA ALA A 80 26.05 4.56 0.05
C ALA A 80 27.39 4.53 0.78
N MET A 81 27.44 3.91 1.96
CA MET A 81 28.72 3.56 2.57
C MET A 81 29.27 2.32 1.86
N LYS A 82 30.51 2.39 1.37
CA LYS A 82 31.20 1.19 0.87
C LYS A 82 31.33 0.20 2.02
N MET A 83 30.81 -1.00 1.81
CA MET A 83 31.23 -2.17 2.58
C MET A 83 32.44 -2.72 1.82
N GLU A 84 33.64 -2.44 2.31
CA GLU A 84 34.76 -3.35 2.04
C GLU A 84 34.50 -4.70 2.72
#